data_AF-A0A917UNZ2-F1
#
_entry.id   AF-A0A917UNZ2-F1
#
_cell.length_a   1.000
_cell.length_b   1.000
_cell.length_c   1.000
_cell.angle_alpha   90.00
_cell.angle_beta   90.00
_cell.angle_gamma   90.00
#
_symmetry.space_group_name_H-M   'P 1'
#
loop_
_entity.id
_entity.type
_entity.pdbx_description
1 polymer ?
#
loop_
_entity_poly.entity_id
_entity_poly.type
_entity_poly.pdbx_seq_one_letter_code
_entity_poly.pdbx_strand_id
1 'polypeptide(L)'
;MDTHASENHGARPEPGADARAADLRFVTRDVTHEEAAAVTAVILAAIDEQSVEASVAEPARDAWVQSAHALRSPIAVGPGSWARSVR
;
A
#
# COMPACT_ATOMS: atom_id res chain seq x y z
N MET A 1 -44.29 -34.21 -19.80
CA MET A 1 -42.98 -34.82 -20.16
C MET A 1 -42.02 -33.66 -20.10
N ASP A 2 -41.69 -33.33 -18.86
CA ASP A 2 -41.21 -32.01 -18.47
C ASP A 2 -39.69 -32.08 -18.40
N THR A 3 -39.06 -31.49 -19.41
CA THR A 3 -37.61 -31.35 -19.46
C THR A 3 -37.23 -30.19 -18.54
N HIS A 4 -36.94 -30.49 -17.27
CA HIS A 4 -36.23 -29.55 -16.40
C HIS A 4 -34.84 -29.33 -16.99
N ALA A 5 -34.69 -28.24 -17.74
CA ALA A 5 -33.39 -27.72 -18.12
C ALA A 5 -32.64 -27.37 -16.82
N SER A 6 -31.57 -28.10 -16.52
CA SER A 6 -30.57 -27.68 -15.55
C SER A 6 -29.95 -26.38 -16.05
N GLU A 7 -30.48 -25.27 -15.57
CA GLU A 7 -29.86 -23.96 -15.73
C GLU A 7 -28.54 -23.98 -14.96
N ASN A 8 -27.43 -24.05 -15.71
CA ASN A 8 -26.10 -23.78 -15.22
C ASN A 8 -26.09 -22.36 -14.64
N HIS A 9 -26.18 -22.25 -13.32
CA HIS A 9 -26.00 -21.00 -12.58
C HIS A 9 -24.50 -20.64 -12.57
N GLY A 10 -23.96 -20.35 -13.76
CA GLY A 10 -22.69 -19.66 -13.86
C GLY A 10 -22.88 -18.29 -13.24
N ALA A 11 -22.32 -18.09 -12.05
CA ALA A 11 -22.42 -16.85 -11.29
C ALA A 11 -21.98 -15.67 -12.18
N ARG A 12 -22.96 -14.90 -12.66
CA ARG A 12 -22.69 -13.61 -13.27
C ARG A 12 -22.14 -12.74 -12.14
N PRO A 13 -20.96 -12.12 -12.29
CA PRO A 13 -20.50 -11.14 -11.29
C PRO A 13 -21.55 -10.03 -11.23
N GLU A 14 -22.14 -9.85 -10.04
CA GLU A 14 -23.12 -8.81 -9.80
C GLU A 14 -22.51 -7.44 -10.16
N PRO A 15 -23.23 -6.57 -10.90
CA PRO A 15 -22.72 -5.26 -11.26
C PRO A 15 -22.43 -4.44 -10.00
N GLY A 16 -21.14 -4.27 -9.70
CA GLY A 16 -20.65 -3.61 -8.48
C GLY A 16 -19.72 -4.48 -7.60
N ALA A 17 -19.60 -5.78 -7.89
CA ALA A 17 -18.63 -6.63 -7.22
C ALA A 17 -17.20 -6.32 -7.70
N ASP A 18 -16.29 -6.09 -6.77
CA ASP A 18 -14.87 -5.91 -7.07
C ASP A 18 -14.29 -7.24 -7.60
N ALA A 19 -13.65 -7.21 -8.78
CA ALA A 19 -13.10 -8.40 -9.40
C ALA A 19 -12.06 -9.10 -8.51
N ARG A 20 -11.34 -8.35 -7.67
CA ARG A 20 -10.34 -8.88 -6.72
C ARG A 20 -10.97 -9.74 -5.62
N ALA A 21 -12.27 -9.55 -5.33
CA ALA A 21 -12.97 -10.38 -4.35
C ALA A 21 -13.06 -11.85 -4.80
N ALA A 22 -13.04 -12.12 -6.11
CA ALA A 22 -13.07 -13.49 -6.65
C ALA A 22 -11.77 -14.27 -6.36
N ASP A 23 -10.68 -13.58 -6.05
CA ASP A 23 -9.39 -14.19 -5.72
C ASP A 23 -9.28 -14.58 -4.23
N LEU A 24 -10.23 -14.14 -3.39
CA LEU A 24 -10.23 -14.41 -1.96
C LEU A 24 -10.91 -15.75 -1.64
N ARG A 25 -10.27 -16.54 -0.76
CA ARG A 25 -10.81 -17.81 -0.29
C ARG A 25 -10.74 -17.93 1.24
N PHE A 26 -11.87 -18.21 1.87
CA PHE A 26 -11.96 -18.54 3.29
C PHE A 26 -11.64 -20.04 3.49
N VAL A 27 -10.63 -20.33 4.31
CA VAL A 27 -10.23 -21.72 4.66
C VAL A 27 -10.83 -22.16 6.00
N THR A 28 -11.24 -21.20 6.84
CA THR A 28 -11.88 -21.45 8.12
C THR A 28 -13.28 -22.04 7.93
N ARG A 29 -13.67 -22.94 8.82
CA ARG A 29 -15.04 -23.48 8.89
C ARG A 29 -16.00 -22.43 9.45
N ASP A 30 -17.29 -22.62 9.16
CA ASP A 30 -18.40 -21.88 9.75
C ASP A 30 -18.38 -20.35 9.55
N VAL A 31 -17.83 -19.88 8.41
CA VAL A 31 -17.87 -18.45 8.04
C VAL A 31 -19.23 -18.13 7.44
N THR A 32 -19.91 -17.15 8.03
CA THR A 32 -21.19 -16.66 7.50
C THR A 32 -20.99 -15.75 6.29
N HIS A 33 -22.04 -15.58 5.48
CA HIS A 33 -22.00 -14.67 4.34
C HIS A 33 -21.70 -13.22 4.74
N GLU A 34 -22.20 -12.79 5.89
CA GLU A 34 -21.97 -11.46 6.43
C GLU A 34 -20.51 -11.26 6.83
N GLU A 35 -19.92 -12.22 7.56
CA GLU A 35 -18.51 -12.19 7.93
C GLU A 35 -17.60 -12.21 6.70
N ALA A 36 -17.92 -13.05 5.72
CA ALA A 36 -17.17 -13.11 4.46
C ALA A 36 -17.20 -11.76 3.72
N ALA A 37 -18.36 -11.10 3.67
CA ALA A 37 -18.52 -9.78 3.07
C ALA A 37 -17.73 -8.71 3.85
N ALA A 38 -17.82 -8.72 5.18
CA ALA A 38 -17.11 -7.77 6.03
C ALA A 38 -15.59 -7.88 5.88
N VAL A 39 -15.05 -9.10 5.93
CA VAL A 39 -13.60 -9.35 5.77
C VAL A 39 -13.12 -8.97 4.37
N THR A 40 -13.91 -9.30 3.33
CA THR A 40 -13.60 -8.91 1.95
C THR A 40 -13.51 -7.39 1.83
N ALA A 41 -14.49 -6.66 2.37
CA ALA A 41 -14.49 -5.20 2.34
C ALA A 41 -13.27 -4.60 3.05
N VAL A 42 -12.88 -5.14 4.20
CA VAL A 42 -11.70 -4.69 4.95
C VAL A 42 -10.41 -4.93 4.16
N ILE A 43 -10.24 -6.11 3.57
CA ILE A 43 -9.05 -6.43 2.79
C ILE A 43 -8.94 -5.52 1.56
N LEU A 44 -10.04 -5.30 0.84
CA LEU A 44 -10.06 -4.41 -0.33
C LEU A 44 -9.73 -2.96 0.05
N ALA A 45 -10.30 -2.46 1.15
CA ALA A 45 -10.00 -1.12 1.65
C ALA A 45 -8.51 -0.96 2.04
N ALA A 46 -7.92 -1.97 2.67
CA ALA A 46 -6.50 -1.96 3.03
C ALA A 46 -5.57 -1.99 1.80
N ILE A 47 -5.95 -2.72 0.74
CA ILE A 47 -5.22 -2.72 -0.53
C ILE A 47 -5.29 -1.35 -1.19
N ASP A 48 -6.46 -0.73 -1.20
CA ASP A 48 -6.64 0.60 -1.78
C ASP A 48 -5.81 1.65 -1.02
N GLU A 49 -5.78 1.60 0.31
CA GLU A 49 -4.93 2.47 1.14
C GLU A 49 -3.44 2.30 0.84
N GLN A 50 -2.95 1.05 0.72
CA GLN A 50 -1.56 0.77 0.34
C GLN A 50 -1.22 1.31 -1.06
N SER A 51 -2.16 1.27 -2.00
CA SER A 51 -1.96 1.80 -3.35
C SER A 51 -1.80 3.32 -3.36
N VAL A 52 -2.50 4.02 -2.45
CA VAL A 52 -2.38 5.47 -2.27
C VAL A 52 -1.03 5.82 -1.64
N GLU A 53 -0.62 5.11 -0.59
CA GLU A 53 0.67 5.35 0.09
C GLU A 53 1.86 5.10 -0.84
N ALA A 54 1.82 4.04 -1.64
CA ALA A 54 2.86 3.76 -2.65
C ALA A 54 2.97 4.85 -3.73
N SER A 55 1.91 5.64 -3.94
CA SER A 55 1.93 6.78 -4.87
C SER A 55 2.53 8.05 -4.29
N VAL A 56 2.66 8.12 -2.95
CA VAL A 56 3.32 9.25 -2.29
C VAL A 56 4.82 9.09 -2.50
N ALA A 57 5.33 9.76 -3.53
CA ALA A 57 6.77 9.93 -3.69
C ALA A 57 7.32 10.55 -2.40
N GLU A 58 8.10 9.77 -1.67
CA GLU A 58 8.72 10.22 -0.43
C GLU A 58 9.43 11.55 -0.72
N PRO A 59 9.12 12.64 0.01
CA PRO A 59 9.63 13.95 -0.33
C PRO A 59 11.15 13.85 -0.35
N ALA A 60 11.74 14.04 -1.53
CA ALA A 60 13.18 14.03 -1.69
C ALA A 60 13.74 14.93 -0.60
N ARG A 61 14.59 14.37 0.28
CA ARG A 61 15.14 15.08 1.44
C ARG A 61 15.58 16.45 0.98
N ASP A 62 14.95 17.48 1.53
CA ASP A 62 15.12 18.84 1.07
C ASP A 62 16.62 19.17 1.03
N ALA A 63 17.12 19.53 -0.16
CA ALA A 63 18.52 19.83 -0.38
C ALA A 63 19.01 20.92 0.59
N TRP A 64 18.09 21.78 1.03
CA TRP A 64 18.33 22.79 2.06
C TRP A 64 18.61 22.18 3.44
N VAL A 65 17.84 21.16 3.86
CA VAL A 65 18.06 20.43 5.12
C VAL A 65 19.40 19.66 5.09
N GLN A 66 19.76 19.07 3.94
CA GLN A 66 21.05 18.41 3.75
C GLN A 66 22.23 19.39 3.88
N SER A 67 22.13 20.58 3.27
CA SER A 67 23.15 21.63 3.38
C SER A 67 23.33 22.17 4.79
N ALA A 68 22.23 22.33 5.55
CA ALA A 68 22.26 22.80 6.93
C ALA A 68 22.97 21.81 7.89
N HIS A 69 23.00 20.51 7.55
CA HIS A 69 23.73 19.52 8.32
C HIS A 69 25.24 19.58 8.07
N ALA A 70 25.68 19.90 6.85
CA ALA A 70 27.08 20.09 6.52
C ALA A 70 27.71 21.27 7.29
N LEU A 71 26.95 22.35 7.48
CA LEU A 71 27.38 23.53 8.23
C LEU A 71 27.46 23.29 9.76
N ARG A 72 26.80 22.26 10.27
CA ARG A 72 26.81 21.91 11.71
C ARG A 72 27.86 20.86 12.08
N SER A 73 28.64 20.38 11.12
CA SER A 73 29.77 19.51 11.42
C SER A 73 30.84 20.28 12.21
N PRO A 74 31.34 19.75 13.34
CA PRO A 74 32.37 20.43 14.13
C PRO A 74 33.59 20.74 13.27
N ILE A 75 33.94 22.02 13.16
CA ILE A 75 35.18 22.44 12.51
C ILE A 75 36.34 21.88 13.34
N ALA A 76 37.13 20.98 12.77
CA ALA A 76 38.29 20.40 13.43
C ALA A 76 39.35 21.49 13.67
N VAL A 77 39.37 22.07 14.87
CA VAL A 77 40.34 23.09 15.27
C VAL A 77 41.72 22.46 15.49
N GLY A 78 42.74 22.99 14.82
CA GLY A 78 44.13 22.54 14.91
C GLY A 78 45.07 23.37 14.02
N PRO A 79 46.39 23.36 14.25
CA PRO A 79 47.35 24.12 13.45
C PRO A 79 47.23 23.72 11.97
N GLY A 80 46.92 24.69 11.10
CA GLY A 80 46.75 24.47 9.66
C GLY A 80 45.36 23.99 9.22
N SER A 81 44.43 23.64 10.12
CA SER A 81 43.06 23.22 9.75
C SER A 81 42.20 24.31 9.15
N TRP A 82 42.49 25.57 9.47
CA TRP A 82 41.77 26.73 8.95
C TRP A 82 42.12 27.06 7.48
N ALA A 83 43.34 26.74 7.04
CA ALA A 83 43.81 27.04 5.68
C ALA A 83 43.19 26.13 4.60
N ARG A 84 42.63 24.98 5.01
CA ARG A 84 42.02 23.95 4.15
C ARG A 84 40.50 24.03 4.08
N SER A 85 39.85 24.87 4.89
CA SER A 85 38.41 25.11 4.81
C SER A 85 38.01 26.24 3.85
N VAL A 86 38.99 26.98 3.30
CA VAL A 86 38.78 28.18 2.47
C VAL A 86 39.12 27.95 0.98
N ARG A 87 39.57 26.75 0.61
CA ARG A 87 39.94 26.40 -0.78
C ARG A 87 38.99 25.35 -1.33
#